data_AF-A0A124JT79-F1
#
_entry.id   AF-A0A124JT79-F1
#
_cell.length_a   1.000
_cell.length_b   1.000
_cell.length_c   1.000
_cell.angle_alpha   90.00
_cell.angle_beta   90.00
_cell.angle_gamma   90.00
#
_symmetry.space_group_name_H-M   'P 1'
#
loop_
_entity.id
_entity.type
_entity.pdbx_description
1 polymer ?
#
loop_
_entity_poly.entity_id
_entity_poly.type
_entity_poly.pdbx_seq_one_letter_code
_entity_poly.pdbx_strand_id
1 'polypeptide(L)'
;MIAANLANLNSVAPAGTAPYHALRLISGPAGSFSDALAARNGKDHAGEVKVIGLEPVAGAERRVYDPTAPEAGPDGFVTFPLIDNTAEMALLIRTSRSYEANVTALGIAAQMDRQALEIGRG
;
A
#
# COMPACT_ATOMS: atom_id res chain seq x y z
N MET A 1 -0.30 -5.60 -1.81
CA MET A 1 -0.92 -5.36 -0.50
C MET A 1 -2.36 -4.89 -0.62
N ILE A 2 -2.64 -3.72 -1.22
CA ILE A 2 -4.02 -3.19 -1.40
C ILE A 2 -4.97 -4.25 -2.00
N ALA A 3 -4.55 -4.90 -3.08
CA ALA A 3 -5.32 -5.98 -3.71
C ALA A 3 -5.54 -7.19 -2.78
N ALA A 4 -4.57 -7.51 -1.91
CA ALA A 4 -4.70 -8.59 -0.94
C ALA A 4 -5.67 -8.23 0.19
N ASN A 5 -5.65 -6.98 0.67
CA ASN A 5 -6.65 -6.47 1.62
C ASN A 5 -8.04 -6.55 1.00
N LEU A 6 -8.21 -6.03 -0.22
CA LEU A 6 -9.50 -6.05 -0.91
C LEU A 6 -10.01 -7.48 -1.18
N ALA A 7 -9.13 -8.41 -1.57
CA ALA A 7 -9.48 -9.80 -1.80
C ALA A 7 -9.94 -10.53 -0.52
N ASN A 8 -9.39 -10.16 0.64
CA ASN A 8 -9.72 -10.75 1.92
C ASN A 8 -10.79 -9.98 2.70
N LEU A 9 -11.36 -8.90 2.16
CA LEU A 9 -12.32 -8.05 2.87
C LEU A 9 -13.56 -8.81 3.38
N ASN A 10 -14.05 -9.77 2.59
CA ASN A 10 -15.18 -10.62 2.95
C ASN A 10 -14.74 -12.05 3.30
N SER A 11 -13.45 -12.32 3.47
CA SER A 11 -13.00 -13.64 3.88
C SER A 11 -13.28 -13.83 5.37
N VAL A 12 -13.79 -15.02 5.70
CA VAL A 12 -14.03 -15.41 7.07
C VAL A 12 -13.03 -16.48 7.45
N ALA A 13 -12.45 -16.35 8.64
CA ALA A 13 -11.64 -17.40 9.23
C ALA A 13 -12.52 -18.53 9.77
N PRO A 14 -12.18 -19.80 9.53
CA PRO A 14 -12.81 -20.93 10.20
C PRO A 14 -12.83 -20.77 11.72
N ALA A 15 -13.85 -21.36 12.36
CA ALA A 15 -13.99 -21.32 13.82
C ALA A 15 -12.70 -21.77 14.53
N GLY A 16 -12.17 -20.92 15.41
CA GLY A 16 -10.92 -21.16 16.15
C GLY A 16 -9.64 -20.66 15.48
N THR A 17 -9.73 -20.01 14.32
CA THR A 17 -8.57 -19.36 13.66
C THR A 17 -8.71 -17.84 13.65
N ALA A 18 -7.58 -17.14 13.65
CA ALA A 18 -7.58 -15.69 13.55
C ALA A 18 -7.95 -15.25 12.12
N PRO A 19 -8.81 -14.24 11.95
CA PRO A 19 -9.14 -13.69 10.63
C PRO A 19 -7.93 -13.02 9.99
N TYR A 20 -8.05 -12.75 8.70
CA TYR A 20 -7.03 -12.01 7.98
C TYR A 20 -6.84 -10.61 8.59
N HIS A 21 -5.59 -10.23 8.83
CA HIS A 21 -5.25 -8.85 9.22
C HIS A 21 -4.81 -8.06 7.99
N ALA A 22 -5.47 -6.92 7.78
CA ALA A 22 -5.10 -5.98 6.73
C ALA A 22 -3.64 -5.57 6.90
N LEU A 23 -2.88 -5.52 5.81
CA LEU A 23 -1.49 -5.06 5.85
C LEU A 23 -1.42 -3.59 5.47
N ARG A 24 -0.43 -2.87 6.00
CA ARG A 24 -0.13 -1.48 5.65
C ARG A 24 1.35 -1.31 5.32
N LEU A 25 1.64 -0.51 4.29
CA LEU A 25 3.00 -0.18 3.88
C LEU A 25 3.55 0.92 4.79
N ILE A 26 4.70 0.66 5.39
CA ILE A 26 5.46 1.65 6.14
C ILE A 26 6.63 2.10 5.27
N SER A 27 6.69 3.40 4.99
CA SER A 27 7.79 4.04 4.26
C SER A 27 8.35 5.20 5.06
N GLY A 28 9.63 5.49 4.85
CA GLY A 28 10.33 6.56 5.55
C GLY A 28 11.66 6.92 4.89
N PRO A 29 12.38 7.89 5.43
CA PRO A 29 13.66 8.33 4.87
C PRO A 29 14.69 7.20 4.90
N ALA A 30 15.54 7.16 3.87
CA ALA A 30 16.63 6.19 3.74
C ALA A 30 17.78 6.38 4.76
N GLY A 31 17.79 7.48 5.51
CA GLY A 31 18.84 7.85 6.48
C GLY A 31 18.27 8.36 7.81
N SER A 32 19.15 8.77 8.72
CA SER A 32 18.74 9.31 10.01
C SER A 32 18.05 10.66 9.87
N PHE A 33 17.27 11.06 10.88
CA PHE A 33 16.67 12.39 10.92
C PHE A 33 17.73 13.51 10.84
N SER A 34 18.91 13.32 11.43
CA SER A 34 20.04 14.24 11.31
C SER A 34 20.54 14.36 9.87
N ASP A 35 20.59 13.26 9.11
CA ASP A 35 21.01 13.28 7.70
C ASP A 35 19.97 14.05 6.85
N ALA A 36 18.69 13.82 7.11
CA ALA A 36 17.61 14.56 6.46
C ALA A 36 17.63 16.06 6.79
N LEU A 37 17.99 16.42 8.04
CA LEU A 37 18.10 17.82 8.47
C LEU A 37 19.33 18.50 7.87
N ALA A 38 20.46 17.80 7.77
CA ALA A 38 21.69 18.29 7.15
C ALA A 38 21.52 18.48 5.64
N ALA A 39 20.85 17.54 4.95
CA ALA A 39 20.54 17.64 3.52
C ALA A 39 19.70 18.87 3.18
N ARG A 40 18.85 19.34 4.11
CA ARG A 40 18.02 20.54 3.93
C ARG A 40 18.83 21.85 3.83
N ASN A 41 20.07 21.86 4.33
CA ASN A 41 21.00 22.99 4.22
C ASN A 41 21.87 22.92 2.94
N GLY A 42 21.84 21.79 2.24
CA GLY A 42 22.43 21.60 0.91
C GLY A 42 21.39 21.77 -0.20
N LYS A 43 21.84 21.99 -1.45
CA LYS A 43 20.97 22.12 -2.63
C LYS A 43 20.43 20.77 -3.15
N ASP A 44 20.61 19.69 -2.41
CA ASP A 44 20.24 18.35 -2.86
C ASP A 44 18.75 18.08 -2.57
N HIS A 45 18.03 17.84 -3.66
CA HIS A 45 16.60 17.65 -3.68
C HIS A 45 16.17 16.32 -3.04
N ALA A 46 15.05 16.38 -2.32
CA ALA A 46 14.17 15.28 -1.88
C ALA A 46 14.87 14.04 -1.32
N GLY A 47 14.93 13.93 0.01
CA GLY A 47 15.42 12.74 0.69
C GLY A 47 14.76 11.47 0.15
N GLU A 48 15.60 10.49 -0.20
CA GLU A 48 15.17 9.18 -0.70
C GLU A 48 14.19 8.54 0.30
N VAL A 49 13.01 8.15 -0.17
CA VAL A 49 12.03 7.40 0.61
C VAL A 49 12.20 5.92 0.31
N LYS A 50 12.44 5.12 1.35
CA LYS A 50 12.51 3.67 1.27
C LYS A 50 11.29 3.03 1.91
N VAL A 51 10.94 1.87 1.38
CA VAL A 51 9.99 0.96 2.03
C VAL A 51 10.70 0.32 3.21
N ILE A 52 10.15 0.53 4.41
CA ILE A 52 10.67 -0.01 5.67
C ILE A 52 10.08 -1.40 5.90
N GLY A 53 8.80 -1.61 5.58
CA GLY A 53 8.16 -2.91 5.72
C GLY A 53 6.65 -2.90 5.52
N LEU A 54 6.05 -4.04 5.84
CA LEU A 54 4.60 -4.24 5.91
C LEU A 54 4.21 -4.56 7.34
N GLU A 55 3.18 -3.89 7.85
CA GLU A 55 2.70 -4.07 9.22
C GLU A 55 1.19 -4.37 9.23
N PRO A 56 0.70 -5.33 10.01
CA PRO A 56 -0.72 -5.56 10.17
C PRO A 56 -1.40 -4.35 10.84
N VAL A 57 -2.59 -4.01 10.35
CA VAL A 57 -3.42 -2.95 10.92
C VAL A 57 -3.99 -3.44 12.25
N ALA A 58 -3.64 -2.74 13.32
CA ALA A 58 -4.22 -2.98 14.64
C ALA A 58 -5.67 -2.46 14.70
N GLY A 59 -6.56 -3.22 15.34
CA GLY A 59 -7.93 -2.78 15.62
C GLY A 59 -8.86 -3.94 15.94
N ALA A 60 -10.06 -3.60 16.40
CA ALA A 60 -11.10 -4.58 16.66
C ALA A 60 -11.67 -5.09 15.33
N GLU A 61 -11.76 -6.41 15.20
CA GLU A 61 -12.32 -7.10 14.03
C GLU A 61 -13.83 -6.82 13.88
N ARG A 62 -14.33 -6.88 12.66
CA ARG A 62 -15.76 -6.64 12.38
C ARG A 62 -16.55 -7.91 12.69
N ARG A 63 -17.39 -7.89 13.72
CA ARG A 63 -18.25 -9.04 14.09
C ARG A 63 -19.67 -8.83 13.56
N VAL A 64 -20.23 -9.84 12.91
CA VAL A 64 -21.59 -9.85 12.38
C VAL A 64 -22.34 -11.03 12.99
N TYR A 65 -23.55 -10.80 13.48
CA TYR A 65 -24.37 -11.88 14.02
C TYR A 65 -24.99 -12.69 12.88
N ASP A 66 -24.58 -13.94 12.74
CA ASP A 66 -25.15 -14.91 11.81
C ASP A 66 -24.99 -16.32 12.42
N PRO A 67 -25.96 -16.77 13.22
CA PRO A 67 -25.88 -18.08 13.88
C PRO A 67 -26.07 -19.26 12.91
N THR A 68 -26.44 -19.00 11.65
CA THR A 68 -26.61 -20.04 10.63
C THR A 68 -25.35 -20.31 9.84
N ALA A 69 -24.35 -19.44 9.94
CA ALA A 69 -23.08 -19.59 9.25
C ALA A 69 -22.23 -20.74 9.87
N PRO A 70 -21.62 -21.62 9.05
CA PRO A 70 -20.76 -22.70 9.54
C PRO A 70 -19.56 -22.21 10.36
N GLU A 71 -19.06 -21.04 10.00
CA GLU A 71 -17.98 -20.27 10.62
C GLU A 71 -18.38 -19.53 11.91
N ALA A 72 -19.66 -19.54 12.29
CA ALA A 72 -20.12 -18.83 13.48
C ALA A 72 -19.50 -19.41 14.76
N GLY A 73 -19.05 -18.53 15.65
CA GLY A 73 -18.59 -18.92 16.97
C GLY A 73 -19.70 -19.46 17.87
N PRO A 74 -19.37 -19.92 19.09
CA PRO A 74 -20.36 -20.40 20.07
C PRO A 74 -21.44 -19.38 20.43
N ASP A 75 -21.18 -18.09 20.20
CA ASP A 75 -22.06 -16.96 20.43
C ASP A 75 -22.88 -16.55 19.18
N GLY A 76 -22.76 -17.28 18.07
CA GLY A 76 -23.48 -17.02 16.81
C GLY A 76 -22.92 -15.85 16.00
N PHE A 77 -21.71 -15.38 16.32
CA PHE A 77 -21.05 -14.30 15.60
C PHE A 77 -20.01 -14.82 14.62
N VAL A 78 -19.97 -14.19 13.45
CA VAL A 78 -18.95 -14.35 12.41
C VAL A 78 -17.99 -13.17 12.46
N THR A 79 -16.69 -13.47 12.44
CA THR A 79 -15.64 -12.45 12.55
C THR A 79 -15.00 -12.19 11.19
N PHE A 80 -15.01 -10.93 10.78
CA PHE A 80 -14.43 -10.43 9.53
C PHE A 80 -13.19 -9.56 9.79
N PRO A 81 -12.25 -9.53 8.85
CA PRO A 81 -11.13 -8.59 8.84
C PRO A 81 -11.57 -7.13 9.00
N LEU A 82 -10.78 -6.35 9.73
CA LEU A 82 -10.95 -4.89 9.80
C LEU A 82 -10.38 -4.24 8.54
N ILE A 83 -11.20 -4.13 7.49
CA ILE A 83 -10.82 -3.53 6.21
C ILE A 83 -11.85 -2.49 5.79
N ASP A 84 -11.39 -1.24 5.59
CA ASP A 84 -12.20 -0.17 5.03
C ASP A 84 -12.14 -0.24 3.50
N ASN A 85 -13.23 -0.74 2.90
CA ASN A 85 -13.35 -0.86 1.45
C ASN A 85 -13.14 0.48 0.73
N THR A 86 -13.73 1.55 1.25
CA THR A 86 -13.68 2.87 0.62
C THR A 86 -12.26 3.42 0.65
N ALA A 87 -11.56 3.28 1.78
CA ALA A 87 -10.18 3.70 1.90
C ALA A 87 -9.25 2.89 0.98
N GLU A 88 -9.40 1.57 0.92
CA GLU A 88 -8.58 0.69 0.08
C GLU A 88 -8.80 0.95 -1.42
N MET A 89 -10.05 1.16 -1.85
CA MET A 89 -10.35 1.49 -3.24
C MET A 89 -9.84 2.88 -3.62
N ALA A 90 -9.95 3.87 -2.73
CA ALA A 90 -9.39 5.20 -2.97
C ALA A 90 -7.86 5.14 -3.08
N LEU A 91 -7.21 4.35 -2.22
CA LEU A 91 -5.76 4.14 -2.26
C LEU A 91 -5.34 3.41 -3.54
N LEU A 92 -6.11 2.41 -3.98
CA LEU A 92 -5.88 1.69 -5.24
C LEU A 92 -5.92 2.65 -6.43
N ILE A 93 -6.94 3.50 -6.52
CA ILE A 93 -7.10 4.47 -7.62
C ILE A 93 -5.92 5.45 -7.65
N ARG A 94 -5.53 5.99 -6.50
CA ARG A 94 -4.36 6.89 -6.40
C ARG A 94 -3.08 6.18 -6.85
N THR A 95 -2.90 4.93 -6.45
CA THR A 95 -1.75 4.12 -6.82
C THR A 95 -1.71 3.86 -8.34
N SER A 96 -2.84 3.48 -8.94
CA SER A 96 -2.94 3.26 -10.40
C SER A 96 -2.57 4.51 -11.18
N ARG A 97 -3.15 5.66 -10.81
CA ARG A 97 -2.86 6.94 -11.47
C ARG A 97 -1.40 7.35 -11.34
N SER A 98 -0.80 7.14 -10.15
CA SER A 98 0.62 7.41 -9.96
C SER A 98 1.51 6.50 -10.82
N TYR A 99 1.14 5.23 -10.95
CA TYR A 99 1.85 4.28 -11.79
C TYR A 99 1.76 4.67 -13.27
N GLU A 100 0.55 4.98 -13.75
CA GLU A 100 0.32 5.48 -15.11
C GLU A 100 1.16 6.73 -15.40
N ALA A 101 1.13 7.72 -14.50
CA ALA A 101 1.93 8.93 -14.64
C ALA A 101 3.44 8.66 -14.68
N ASN A 102 3.94 7.75 -13.82
CA ASN A 102 5.36 7.38 -13.81
C ASN A 102 5.77 6.67 -15.10
N VAL A 103 4.93 5.77 -15.62
CA VAL A 103 5.18 5.11 -16.91
C VAL A 103 5.20 6.12 -18.05
N THR A 104 4.28 7.09 -18.06
CA THR A 104 4.29 8.18 -19.05
C THR A 104 5.57 9.02 -18.94
N ALA A 105 5.96 9.42 -17.74
CA ALA A 105 7.16 10.22 -17.52
C ALA A 105 8.44 9.48 -17.99
N LEU A 106 8.57 8.19 -17.68
CA LEU A 106 9.66 7.36 -18.17
C LEU A 106 9.67 7.25 -19.70
N GLY A 107 8.49 7.15 -20.32
CA GLY A 107 8.36 7.16 -21.78
C GLY A 107 8.88 8.45 -22.41
N ILE A 108 8.52 9.61 -21.83
CA ILE A 108 9.00 10.92 -22.28
C ILE A 108 10.52 11.03 -22.09
N ALA A 109 11.04 10.63 -20.93
CA ALA A 109 12.49 10.64 -20.68
C ALA A 109 13.25 9.79 -21.70
N ALA A 110 12.78 8.57 -21.99
CA ALA A 110 13.40 7.70 -23.00
C ALA A 110 13.31 8.26 -24.44
N GLN A 111 12.31 9.08 -24.74
CA GLN A 111 12.24 9.80 -26.01
C GLN A 111 13.27 10.93 -26.07
N MET A 112 13.39 11.72 -25.00
CA MET A 112 14.38 12.80 -24.89
C MET A 112 15.81 12.26 -24.98
N ASP A 113 16.11 11.15 -24.32
CA ASP A 113 17.43 10.51 -24.37
C ASP A 113 17.81 10.09 -25.80
N ARG A 114 16.86 9.53 -26.56
CA ARG A 114 17.09 9.16 -27.96
C ARG A 114 17.35 10.37 -28.85
N GLN A 115 16.57 11.44 -28.68
CA GLN A 115 16.80 12.69 -29.42
C GLN A 115 18.16 13.31 -29.10
N ALA A 116 18.59 13.28 -27.84
CA ALA A 116 19.90 13.77 -27.43
C ALA A 116 21.05 12.98 -28.11
N LEU A 117 20.90 11.66 -28.22
CA LEU A 117 21.88 10.81 -28.93
C LEU A 117 21.90 11.08 -30.45
N GLU A 118 20.76 11.36 -31.07
CA GLU A 118 20.70 11.75 -32.48
C GLU A 118 21.41 13.09 -32.73
N ILE A 119 21.21 14.08 -31.85
CA ILE A 119 21.89 15.39 -31.93
C ILE A 119 23.42 15.22 -31.78
N GLY A 120 23.88 14.36 -30.85
CA GLY A 120 25.31 14.14 -30.63
C GLY A 120 26.05 13.32 -31.70
N ARG A 121 25.33 12.73 -32.66
CA ARG A 121 25.94 12.05 -33.83
C ARG A 121 26.13 12.99 -35.03
N GLY A 122 25.55 14.19 -34.99
CA GLY A 122 25.64 15.22 -36.03
C GLY A 122 26.74 16.24 -35.79
#